data_AF-A0A924XKD3-F1
#
_entry.id   AF-A0A924XKD3-F1
#
_cell.length_a   1.000
_cell.length_b   1.000
_cell.length_c   1.000
_cell.angle_alpha   90.00
_cell.angle_beta   90.00
_cell.angle_gamma   90.00
#
_symmetry.space_group_name_H-M   'P 1'
#
loop_
_entity.id
_entity.type
_entity.pdbx_description
1 polymer ?
#
loop_
_entity_poly.entity_id
_entity_poly.type
_entity_poly.pdbx_seq_one_letter_code
_entity_poly.pdbx_strand_id
1 'polypeptide(L)' 'MKKRGDLRITFEYYATRLILFVIGAFPFSVSLGIGENIGLLAYFMVKRLRRVGEINLKIAFPQMSQTERTRILRESF' A
#
# COMPACT_ATOMS: atom_id res chain seq x y z
N MET A 1 -2.89 -7.98 -37.87
CA MET A 1 -2.44 -7.67 -36.49
C MET A 1 -1.44 -6.52 -36.58
N LYS A 2 -1.78 -5.35 -36.02
CA LYS A 2 -1.06 -4.08 -36.21
C LYS A 2 0.33 -4.20 -35.59
N LYS A 3 1.41 -4.14 -36.38
CA LYS A 3 2.81 -4.05 -35.91
C LYS A 3 2.94 -2.80 -35.03
N ARG A 4 2.71 -2.92 -33.72
CA ARG A 4 3.17 -1.92 -32.75
C ARG A 4 4.70 -1.91 -32.91
N GLY A 5 5.27 -0.80 -33.38
CA GLY A 5 6.67 -0.77 -33.80
C GLY A 5 7.61 -1.27 -32.71
N ASP A 6 8.51 -2.18 -33.07
CA ASP A 6 9.44 -2.86 -32.15
C ASP A 6 10.21 -1.90 -31.24
N LEU A 7 10.51 -0.68 -31.73
CA LEU A 7 11.17 0.38 -30.95
C LEU A 7 10.33 0.86 -29.77
N ARG A 8 9.01 0.99 -29.94
CA ARG A 8 8.11 1.37 -28.85
C ARG A 8 8.05 0.28 -27.78
N ILE A 9 7.93 -0.98 -28.21
CA ILE A 9 7.90 -2.12 -27.29
C ILE A 9 9.23 -2.22 -26.54
N THR A 10 10.36 -2.07 -27.25
CA THR A 10 11.69 -2.08 -26.65
C THR A 10 11.86 -0.96 -25.63
N PHE A 11 11.39 0.25 -25.95
CA PHE A 11 11.40 1.38 -25.02
C PHE A 11 10.52 1.11 -23.78
N GLU A 12 9.27 0.69 -23.97
CA GLU A 12 8.36 0.32 -22.88
C GLU A 12 8.95 -0.77 -21.99
N TYR A 13 9.63 -1.75 -22.59
CA TYR A 13 10.33 -2.83 -21.88
C TYR A 13 11.47 -2.29 -21.01
N TYR A 14 12.39 -1.50 -21.58
CA TYR A 14 13.52 -0.96 -20.81
C TYR A 14 13.09 0.04 -19.75
N ALA A 15 12.07 0.85 -20.03
CA ALA A 15 11.48 1.75 -19.03
C ALA A 15 10.91 0.95 -17.84
N THR A 16 10.14 -0.10 -18.12
CA THR A 16 9.58 -0.98 -17.06
C THR A 16 10.69 -1.68 -16.29
N ARG A 17 11.69 -2.22 -17.00
CA ARG A 17 12.84 -2.90 -16.38
C ARG A 17 13.65 -1.97 -15.49
N LEU A 18 13.85 -0.72 -15.91
CA LEU A 18 14.51 0.30 -15.10
C LEU A 18 13.72 0.61 -13.83
N ILE A 19 12.39 0.79 -13.94
CA ILE A 19 11.54 1.03 -12.77
C ILE A 19 11.64 -0.13 -11.77
N LEU A 20 11.54 -1.36 -12.24
CA LEU A 20 11.64 -2.55 -11.38
C LEU A 20 13.03 -2.70 -10.77
N PHE A 21 14.09 -2.41 -11.53
CA PHE A 21 15.46 -2.42 -11.02
C PHE A 21 15.64 -1.37 -9.92
N VAL A 22 15.17 -0.14 -10.15
CA VAL A 22 15.24 0.94 -9.17
C VAL A 22 14.49 0.53 -7.91
N ILE A 23 13.25 0.05 -8.00
CA ILE A 23 12.47 -0.40 -6.83
C ILE A 23 13.18 -1.56 -6.11
N GLY A 24 13.69 -2.55 -6.86
CA GLY A 24 14.37 -3.71 -6.30
C GLY A 24 15.75 -3.42 -5.69
N ALA A 25 16.36 -2.29 -6.04
CA ALA A 25 17.66 -1.87 -5.49
C ALA A 25 17.54 -1.22 -4.11
N PHE A 26 16.33 -0.91 -3.63
CA PHE A 26 16.15 -0.31 -2.30
C PHE A 26 16.52 -1.33 -1.21
N PRO A 27 17.32 -0.92 -0.20
CA PRO A 27 17.51 -1.75 0.99
C PRO A 27 16.17 -2.09 1.63
N PHE A 28 16.05 -3.31 2.17
CA PHE A 28 14.80 -3.80 2.76
C PHE A 28 14.21 -2.84 3.81
N SER A 29 15.05 -2.23 4.65
CA SER A 29 14.63 -1.26 5.66
C SER A 29 13.98 -0.01 5.06
N VAL A 30 14.48 0.48 3.93
CA VAL A 30 13.92 1.66 3.25
C VAL A 30 12.58 1.29 2.61
N SER A 31 12.51 0.14 1.94
CA SER A 31 11.25 -0.36 1.36
C SER A 31 10.16 -0.53 2.41
N LEU A 32 10.52 -1.07 3.58
CA LEU A 32 9.59 -1.22 4.71
C LEU A 32 9.13 0.14 5.23
N GLY A 33 10.05 1.08 5.44
CA GLY A 33 9.71 2.43 5.88
C GLY A 33 8.80 3.18 4.90
N ILE A 34 9.01 3.02 3.59
CA ILE A 34 8.12 3.57 2.57
C ILE A 34 6.72 2.96 2.71
N GLY A 35 6.63 1.64 2.85
CA GLY A 35 5.36 0.93 3.07
C GLY A 35 4.61 1.42 4.31
N GLU A 36 5.29 1.54 5.45
CA GLU A 36 4.72 2.04 6.71
C GLU A 36 4.19 3.48 6.55
N ASN A 37 4.92 4.34 5.87
CA ASN A 37 4.48 5.72 5.62
C ASN A 37 3.26 5.77 4.69
N ILE A 38 3.21 4.91 3.67
CA ILE A 38 2.04 4.78 2.80
C ILE A 38 0.83 4.31 3.60
N GLY A 39 1.00 3.30 4.46
CA GLY A 39 -0.04 2.81 5.38
C GLY A 39 -0.57 3.92 6.29
N LEU A 40 0.33 4.66 6.93
CA LEU A 40 -0.01 5.79 7.79
C LEU A 40 -0.77 6.89 7.02
N LEU A 41 -0.32 7.24 5.81
CA LEU A 41 -1.02 8.19 4.95
C LEU A 41 -2.41 7.66 4.58
N ALA A 42 -2.53 6.38 4.24
CA ALA A 42 -3.80 5.75 3.91
C ALA A 42 -4.78 5.78 5.09
N TYR A 43 -4.30 5.59 6.32
CA TYR A 43 -5.10 5.71 7.54
C TYR A 43 -5.74 7.10 7.67
N PHE A 44 -4.99 8.16 7.35
CA PHE A 44 -5.50 9.54 7.42
C PHE A 44 -6.34 9.95 6.21
N MET A 45 -5.94 9.54 5.00
CA MET A 45 -6.57 10.00 3.75
C MET A 45 -7.78 9.18 3.35
N VAL A 46 -7.76 7.85 3.59
CA VAL A 46 -8.79 6.93 3.09
C VAL A 46 -9.85 6.66 4.16
N LYS A 47 -10.67 7.69 4.44
CA LYS A 47 -11.74 7.65 5.46
C LYS A 47 -12.66 6.43 5.35
N ARG A 48 -12.93 5.96 4.12
CA ARG A 48 -13.77 4.78 3.87
C ARG A 48 -13.17 3.51 4.47
N LEU A 49 -11.87 3.26 4.26
CA LEU A 49 -11.20 2.07 4.80
C LEU A 49 -11.18 2.11 6.32
N ARG A 50 -10.87 3.28 6.91
CA ARG A 50 -10.91 3.48 8.36
C ARG A 50 -12.29 3.16 8.94
N ARG A 51 -13.36 3.71 8.33
CA ARG A 51 -14.74 3.46 8.78
C ARG A 51 -15.13 1.99 8.71
N VAL A 52 -14.79 1.29 7.62
CA VAL A 52 -15.10 -0.14 7.48
C VAL A 52 -14.32 -0.95 8.51
N GLY A 53 -13.03 -0.65 8.71
CA GLY A 53 -12.21 -1.30 9.74
C GLY A 53 -12.76 -1.08 11.15
N GLU A 54 -13.19 0.13 11.50
CA GLU A 54 -13.84 0.41 12.79
C GLU A 54 -15.11 -0.42 12.99
N ILE A 55 -15.95 -0.54 11.97
CA ILE A 55 -17.18 -1.34 12.03
C ILE A 55 -16.83 -2.81 12.22
N ASN A 56 -15.88 -3.33 11.43
CA ASN A 56 -15.44 -4.72 11.53
C ASN A 56 -14.87 -5.05 12.91
N LEU A 57 -14.04 -4.16 13.46
CA LEU A 57 -13.47 -4.33 14.80
C LEU A 57 -14.52 -4.24 15.90
N LYS A 58 -15.57 -3.41 15.73
CA LYS A 58 -16.70 -3.39 16.68
C LYS A 58 -17.49 -4.69 16.67
N ILE A 59 -17.65 -5.31 15.49
CA ILE A 59 -18.35 -6.58 15.35
C ILE A 59 -17.49 -7.73 15.91
N ALA A 60 -16.20 -7.76 15.58
CA ALA A 60 -15.28 -8.82 15.98
C ALA A 60 -14.88 -8.75 17.47
N PHE A 61 -14.75 -7.54 18.01
CA PHE A 61 -14.29 -7.29 19.37
C PHE A 61 -15.21 -6.28 20.11
N PRO A 62 -16.49 -6.62 20.35
CA PRO A 62 -17.43 -5.73 21.00
C PRO A 62 -17.03 -5.38 22.44
N GLN A 63 -16.38 -6.30 23.14
CA GLN A 63 -15.93 -6.16 24.53
C GLN A 63 -14.69 -5.26 24.69
N MET A 64 -13.95 -4.99 23.61
CA MET A 64 -12.80 -4.09 23.66
C MET A 64 -13.24 -2.63 23.82
N SER A 65 -12.40 -1.83 24.46
CA SER A 65 -12.58 -0.38 24.49
C SER A 65 -12.36 0.22 23.09
N GLN A 66 -12.82 1.45 22.91
CA GLN A 66 -12.62 2.16 21.64
C GLN A 66 -11.13 2.42 21.36
N THR A 67 -10.34 2.71 22.38
CA THR A 67 -8.90 2.96 22.29
C THR A 67 -8.13 1.73 21.83
N GLU A 68 -8.45 0.55 22.37
CA GLU A 68 -7.85 -0.72 21.96
C GLU A 68 -8.16 -1.04 20.48
N ARG A 69 -9.43 -0.90 20.08
CA ARG A 69 -9.82 -1.09 18.67
C ARG A 69 -9.14 -0.07 17.75
N THR A 70 -9.03 1.19 18.16
CA THR A 70 -8.35 2.22 17.37
C THR A 70 -6.86 1.94 17.22
N ARG A 71 -6.21 1.36 18.24
CA ARG A 71 -4.81 0.91 18.15
C ARG A 71 -4.65 -0.20 17.11
N ILE A 72 -5.45 -1.27 17.21
CA ILE A 72 -5.44 -2.38 16.25
C ILE A 72 -5.71 -1.86 14.84
N LEU A 73 -6.69 -0.97 14.70
CA LEU A 73 -7.01 -0.36 13.41
C LEU A 73 -5.83 0.38 12.82
N ARG A 74 -5.12 1.21 13.62
CA ARG A 74 -3.98 1.97 13.13
C ARG A 74 -2.78 1.07 12.77
N GLU A 75 -2.54 0.01 13.54
CA GLU A 75 -1.47 -0.96 13.29
C GLU A 75 -1.78 -1.90 12.11
N SER A 76 -3.04 -1.96 11.66
CA SER A 76 -3.46 -2.77 10.49
C SER A 76 -3.32 -2.05 9.15
N PHE A 77 -2.95 -0.77 9.14
CA PHE A 77 -2.68 0.03 7.94
C PHE A 77 -1.17 0.14 7.72
#